data_AF-A0A376VFM0-F1
#
_entry.id   AF-A0A376VFM0-F1
#
_cell.length_a   1.000
_cell.length_b   1.000
_cell.length_c   1.000
_cell.angle_alpha   90.00
_cell.angle_beta   90.00
_cell.angle_gamma   90.00
#
_symmetry.space_group_name_H-M   'P 1'
#
loop_
_entity.id
_entity.type
_entity.pdbx_description
1 polymer ?
#
loop_
_entity_poly.entity_id
_entity_poly.type
_entity_poly.pdbx_seq_one_letter_code
_entity_poly.pdbx_strand_id
1 'polypeptide(L)'
;MKLQKQLLEAVEHKQLRPLDVQFALTVAGDEHPAVTLAAALLSHDAGEGHVCLPLSRLENNEASHPLLATCVSEIGELQNWEECLLASQAVSRGDEPTPMILCGDRLYLNRMWCNERTVARFFNEVNHAIEVDEALLAQTLDKLFPVSDEINWQKVAAAVALTRRISVISGGPGTGKTTTVAKLLAALIQMADGERCRIRLAAPTGKAAARLTESLGKALRQLPLTDEQKKRIPEDASTLHRLLGAQPGSQRLRHHAGNPLHLDVLVVDEASMIDLPMMSRLIDALPDHARVIFLGDRDQLASVEGWGCAGRYCAYANAGFTAERAGQLSRLTGTHVPAGTGTEAASLRDSLCLLQKSYRFGSDSGIGQLAAAINRGDKTAVKTFFSRIFLISKNGFYRAAKIILRCLRKLLRVTDVIWICCKRVPSRI
;
A
#
# COMPACT_ATOMS: atom_id res chain seq x y z
N MET A 1 30.93 -6.21 -26.34
CA MET A 1 30.28 -6.07 -27.67
C MET A 1 29.12 -7.04 -27.91
N LYS A 2 29.18 -8.31 -27.49
CA LYS A 2 28.07 -9.25 -27.75
C LYS A 2 26.84 -9.03 -26.84
N LEU A 3 27.00 -8.87 -25.52
CA LEU A 3 25.89 -8.49 -24.63
C LEU A 3 25.17 -7.19 -25.05
N GLN A 4 25.90 -6.15 -25.46
CA GLN A 4 25.29 -4.91 -25.95
C GLN A 4 24.37 -5.17 -27.15
N LYS A 5 24.79 -6.03 -28.09
CA LYS A 5 23.96 -6.42 -29.24
C LYS A 5 22.72 -7.20 -28.78
N GLN A 6 22.87 -8.13 -27.84
CA GLN A 6 21.76 -8.90 -27.28
C GLN A 6 20.74 -8.01 -26.55
N LEU A 7 21.19 -7.02 -25.79
CA LEU A 7 20.32 -6.05 -25.13
C LEU A 7 19.58 -5.18 -26.13
N LEU A 8 20.23 -4.76 -27.22
CA LEU A 8 19.57 -4.01 -28.29
C LEU A 8 18.52 -4.87 -29.03
N GLU A 9 18.80 -6.15 -29.27
CA GLU A 9 17.85 -7.12 -29.82
C GLU A 9 16.65 -7.34 -28.89
N ALA A 10 16.87 -7.36 -27.56
CA ALA A 10 15.78 -7.40 -26.58
C ALA A 10 14.82 -6.21 -26.67
N VAL A 11 15.31 -5.04 -27.09
CA VAL A 11 14.48 -3.86 -27.35
C VAL A 11 13.64 -4.04 -28.62
N GLU A 12 14.23 -4.60 -29.68
CA GLU A 12 13.50 -4.93 -30.92
C GLU A 12 12.36 -5.92 -30.65
N HIS A 13 12.58 -6.89 -29.77
CA HIS A 13 11.57 -7.85 -29.32
C HIS A 13 10.61 -7.30 -28.25
N LYS A 14 10.73 -6.03 -27.86
CA LYS A 14 9.92 -5.36 -26.81
C LYS A 14 9.96 -6.06 -25.45
N GLN A 15 11.05 -6.77 -25.16
CA GLN A 15 11.29 -7.37 -23.84
C GLN A 15 11.89 -6.36 -22.88
N LEU A 16 12.72 -5.43 -23.39
CA LEU A 16 13.24 -4.28 -22.63
C LEU A 16 12.84 -2.97 -23.30
N ARG A 17 12.81 -1.89 -22.52
CA ARG A 17 12.67 -0.53 -23.06
C ARG A 17 14.04 0.02 -23.42
N PRO A 18 14.14 0.99 -24.34
CA PRO A 18 15.40 1.66 -24.63
C PRO A 18 16.07 2.25 -23.37
N LEU A 19 15.27 2.76 -22.43
CA LEU A 19 15.76 3.29 -21.15
C LEU A 19 16.54 2.24 -20.35
N ASP A 20 16.05 1.00 -20.30
CA ASP A 20 16.62 -0.06 -19.48
C ASP A 20 18.02 -0.44 -19.98
N VAL A 21 18.17 -0.53 -21.30
CA VAL A 21 19.44 -0.84 -21.95
C VAL A 21 20.42 0.32 -21.85
N GLN A 22 19.98 1.55 -22.11
CA GLN A 22 20.87 2.72 -22.03
C GLN A 22 21.34 2.96 -20.60
N PHE A 23 20.47 2.75 -19.59
CA PHE A 23 20.86 2.79 -18.19
C PHE A 23 21.95 1.76 -17.89
N ALA A 24 21.74 0.50 -18.27
CA ALA A 24 22.70 -0.56 -18.04
C ALA A 24 24.07 -0.31 -18.69
N LEU A 25 24.07 0.12 -19.96
CA LEU A 25 25.31 0.38 -20.70
C LEU A 25 26.10 1.58 -20.16
N THR A 26 25.40 2.61 -19.70
CA THR A 26 26.07 3.80 -19.13
C THR A 26 26.58 3.58 -17.71
N VAL A 27 25.89 2.75 -16.93
CA VAL A 27 26.24 2.49 -15.52
C VAL A 27 27.25 1.36 -15.37
N ALA A 28 27.17 0.31 -16.20
CA ALA A 28 27.96 -0.92 -16.04
C ALA A 28 28.63 -1.42 -17.33
N GLY A 29 28.54 -0.68 -18.44
CA GLY A 29 28.88 -1.18 -19.79
C GLY A 29 30.30 -1.72 -19.98
N ASP A 30 31.28 -1.21 -19.22
CA ASP A 30 32.68 -1.64 -19.28
C ASP A 30 33.04 -2.71 -18.21
N GLU A 31 32.08 -3.08 -17.36
CA GLU A 31 32.26 -4.05 -16.28
C GLU A 31 31.84 -5.47 -16.70
N HIS A 32 31.81 -6.40 -15.74
CA HIS A 32 31.42 -7.79 -15.99
C HIS A 32 29.99 -7.86 -16.59
N PRO A 33 29.76 -8.67 -17.66
CA PRO A 33 28.46 -8.77 -18.34
C PRO A 33 27.26 -9.02 -17.42
N ALA A 34 27.48 -9.73 -16.31
CA ALA A 34 26.47 -10.00 -15.30
C ALA A 34 25.92 -8.72 -14.64
N VAL A 35 26.79 -7.73 -14.36
CA VAL A 35 26.41 -6.46 -13.74
C VAL A 35 25.54 -5.65 -14.71
N THR A 36 25.94 -5.61 -15.98
CA THR A 36 25.17 -4.95 -17.05
C THR A 36 23.79 -5.58 -17.23
N LEU A 37 23.70 -6.91 -17.22
CA LEU A 37 22.41 -7.60 -17.29
C LEU A 37 21.55 -7.31 -16.05
N ALA A 38 22.13 -7.38 -14.86
CA ALA A 38 21.42 -7.09 -13.62
C ALA A 38 20.88 -5.66 -13.59
N ALA A 39 21.67 -4.68 -14.05
CA ALA A 39 21.25 -3.28 -14.18
C ALA A 39 20.08 -3.11 -15.17
N ALA A 40 20.10 -3.81 -16.30
CA ALA A 40 19.02 -3.78 -17.29
C ALA A 40 17.72 -4.37 -16.73
N LEU A 41 17.80 -5.54 -16.08
CA LEU A 41 16.65 -6.20 -15.46
C LEU A 41 16.10 -5.41 -14.27
N LEU A 42 16.98 -4.80 -13.47
CA LEU A 42 16.59 -3.91 -12.38
C LEU A 42 15.82 -2.70 -12.90
N SER A 43 16.29 -2.05 -13.96
CA SER A 43 15.60 -0.91 -14.59
C SER A 43 14.26 -1.34 -15.20
N HIS A 44 14.22 -2.53 -15.80
CA HIS A 44 13.00 -3.11 -16.35
C HIS A 44 11.94 -3.34 -15.25
N ASP A 45 12.30 -4.08 -14.19
CA ASP A 45 11.44 -4.36 -13.05
C ASP A 45 10.98 -3.05 -12.37
N ALA A 46 11.88 -2.09 -12.21
CA ALA A 46 11.52 -0.75 -11.71
C ALA A 46 10.52 -0.02 -12.63
N GLY A 47 10.60 -0.26 -13.94
CA GLY A 47 9.64 0.19 -14.92
C GLY A 47 8.26 -0.42 -14.84
N GLU A 48 8.17 -1.65 -14.35
CA GLU A 48 6.92 -2.37 -14.10
C GLU A 48 6.35 -2.09 -12.70
N GLY A 49 7.04 -1.25 -11.91
CA GLY A 49 6.60 -0.84 -10.57
C GLY A 49 7.19 -1.66 -9.42
N HIS A 50 8.12 -2.58 -9.69
CA HIS A 50 8.85 -3.29 -8.64
C HIS A 50 9.86 -2.36 -7.94
N VAL A 51 9.95 -2.48 -6.62
CA VAL A 51 10.86 -1.63 -5.81
C VAL A 51 12.32 -2.11 -5.91
N CYS A 52 12.50 -3.42 -6.06
CA CYS A 52 13.81 -4.08 -6.08
C CYS A 52 13.76 -5.34 -6.94
N LEU A 53 14.94 -5.82 -7.29
CA LEU A 53 15.18 -7.10 -7.93
C LEU A 53 15.81 -8.07 -6.90
N PRO A 54 15.06 -9.08 -6.42
CA PRO A 54 15.63 -10.14 -5.58
C PRO A 54 16.66 -10.97 -6.36
N LEU A 55 17.82 -11.27 -5.77
CA LEU A 55 18.86 -12.05 -6.46
C LEU A 55 18.40 -13.48 -6.75
N SER A 56 17.51 -14.04 -5.94
CA SER A 56 16.86 -15.33 -6.21
C SER A 56 16.17 -15.41 -7.58
N ARG A 57 15.78 -14.28 -8.19
CA ARG A 57 15.20 -14.23 -9.56
C ARG A 57 16.29 -14.31 -10.64
N LEU A 58 17.51 -13.88 -10.33
CA LEU A 58 18.69 -13.96 -11.18
C LEU A 58 19.34 -15.34 -11.12
N GLU A 59 19.30 -16.01 -9.96
CA GLU A 59 19.87 -17.35 -9.75
C GLU A 59 19.06 -18.49 -10.38
N ASN A 60 17.77 -18.27 -10.64
CA ASN A 60 16.90 -19.27 -11.27
C ASN A 60 16.89 -19.07 -12.81
N ASN A 61 17.93 -19.60 -13.45
CA ASN A 61 18.50 -19.18 -14.75
C ASN A 61 17.64 -19.37 -16.02
N GLU A 62 16.57 -20.20 -16.03
CA GLU A 62 15.82 -20.48 -17.28
C GLU A 62 14.31 -20.15 -17.25
N ALA A 63 13.66 -20.18 -16.09
CA ALA A 63 12.21 -19.97 -15.99
C ALA A 63 11.79 -18.52 -15.70
N SER A 64 12.73 -17.69 -15.23
CA SER A 64 12.41 -16.40 -14.59
C SER A 64 12.37 -15.22 -15.56
N HIS A 65 13.20 -15.23 -16.61
CA HIS A 65 13.19 -14.22 -17.66
C HIS A 65 13.85 -14.75 -18.95
N PRO A 66 13.21 -14.60 -20.14
CA PRO A 66 13.75 -15.12 -21.41
C PRO A 66 15.12 -14.54 -21.79
N LEU A 67 15.48 -13.38 -21.27
CA LEU A 67 16.78 -12.74 -21.50
C LEU A 67 17.93 -13.37 -20.70
N LEU A 68 17.64 -13.96 -19.52
CA LEU A 68 18.67 -14.63 -18.73
C LEU A 68 19.21 -15.83 -19.52
N ALA A 69 18.31 -16.68 -20.04
CA ALA A 69 18.65 -17.86 -20.84
C ALA A 69 19.58 -17.55 -22.03
N THR A 70 19.35 -16.44 -22.74
CA THR A 70 20.15 -16.02 -23.90
C THR A 70 21.52 -15.47 -23.49
N CYS A 71 21.61 -14.80 -22.34
CA CYS A 71 22.84 -14.15 -21.85
C CYS A 71 23.70 -15.07 -20.97
N VAL A 72 23.18 -16.20 -20.47
CA VAL A 72 23.92 -17.18 -19.63
C VAL A 72 25.22 -17.65 -20.29
N SER A 73 25.24 -17.80 -21.61
CA SER A 73 26.43 -18.23 -22.35
C SER A 73 27.64 -17.29 -22.21
N GLU A 74 27.42 -16.01 -21.92
CA GLU A 74 28.50 -15.02 -21.69
C GLU A 74 28.83 -14.81 -20.21
N ILE A 75 27.88 -15.10 -19.34
CA ILE A 75 27.96 -14.89 -17.89
C ILE A 75 28.61 -16.10 -17.19
N GLY A 76 28.45 -17.31 -17.76
CA GLY A 76 28.85 -18.57 -17.14
C GLY A 76 27.94 -18.98 -15.98
N GLU A 77 28.24 -20.10 -15.32
CA GLU A 77 27.60 -20.46 -14.04
C GLU A 77 28.16 -19.56 -12.93
N LEU A 78 27.52 -18.42 -12.73
CA LEU A 78 27.86 -17.51 -11.63
C LEU A 78 27.32 -18.09 -10.32
N GLN A 79 28.22 -18.68 -9.53
CA GLN A 79 27.89 -19.26 -8.23
C GLN A 79 27.62 -18.20 -7.16
N ASN A 80 28.09 -16.96 -7.36
CA ASN A 80 27.96 -15.88 -6.38
C ASN A 80 27.64 -14.53 -7.05
N TRP A 81 26.34 -14.24 -7.21
CA TRP A 81 25.87 -12.97 -7.75
C TRP A 81 26.22 -11.79 -6.85
N GLU A 82 26.17 -11.96 -5.53
CA GLU A 82 26.46 -10.91 -4.56
C GLU A 82 27.90 -10.39 -4.71
N GLU A 83 28.88 -11.30 -4.77
CA GLU A 83 30.29 -10.94 -4.94
C GLU A 83 30.56 -10.27 -6.30
N CYS A 84 29.98 -10.80 -7.38
CA CYS A 84 30.13 -10.21 -8.70
C CYS A 84 29.54 -8.79 -8.79
N LEU A 85 28.39 -8.56 -8.17
CA LEU A 85 27.75 -7.25 -8.16
C LEU A 85 28.54 -6.26 -7.30
N LEU A 86 28.99 -6.65 -6.11
CA LEU A 86 29.74 -5.77 -5.20
C LEU A 86 31.18 -5.50 -5.64
N ALA A 87 31.74 -6.31 -6.54
CA ALA A 87 33.03 -6.02 -7.15
C ALA A 87 32.98 -4.82 -8.11
N SER A 88 31.79 -4.49 -8.62
CA SER A 88 31.54 -3.33 -9.48
C SER A 88 31.41 -2.05 -8.65
N GLN A 89 31.92 -0.94 -9.17
CA GLN A 89 31.78 0.38 -8.54
C GLN A 89 30.36 0.97 -8.73
N ALA A 90 29.54 0.36 -9.58
CA ALA A 90 28.16 0.76 -9.79
C ALA A 90 27.23 0.28 -8.66
N VAL A 91 27.68 -0.65 -7.81
CA VAL A 91 26.89 -1.26 -6.73
C VAL A 91 27.64 -1.11 -5.40
N SER A 92 26.95 -0.65 -4.36
CA SER A 92 27.48 -0.66 -2.99
C SER A 92 26.47 -1.24 -2.01
N ARG A 93 26.85 -1.34 -0.73
CA ARG A 93 25.92 -1.69 0.35
C ARG A 93 25.19 -0.47 0.93
N GLY A 94 25.36 0.70 0.31
CA GLY A 94 24.80 1.98 0.75
C GLY A 94 25.74 2.82 1.63
N ASP A 95 27.01 2.44 1.66
CA ASP A 95 28.14 3.18 2.22
C ASP A 95 28.65 4.28 1.25
N GLU A 96 28.51 4.06 -0.05
CA GLU A 96 28.97 5.00 -1.08
C GLU A 96 27.81 5.56 -1.93
N PRO A 97 27.98 6.75 -2.56
CA PRO A 97 26.99 7.32 -3.48
C PRO A 97 26.90 6.56 -4.83
N THR A 98 26.40 5.33 -4.82
CA THR A 98 26.27 4.48 -6.02
C THR A 98 24.89 4.55 -6.66
N PRO A 99 24.77 4.26 -7.97
CA PRO A 99 23.47 4.20 -8.65
C PRO A 99 22.63 3.01 -8.21
N MET A 100 23.27 1.88 -7.89
CA MET A 100 22.61 0.67 -7.41
C MET A 100 23.05 0.32 -5.99
N ILE A 101 22.15 -0.29 -5.23
CA ILE A 101 22.38 -0.68 -3.83
C ILE A 101 22.02 -2.15 -3.65
N LEU A 102 22.92 -2.93 -3.06
CA LEU A 102 22.66 -4.31 -2.66
C LEU A 102 22.46 -4.36 -1.14
N CYS A 103 21.22 -4.66 -0.73
CA CYS A 103 20.83 -4.68 0.68
C CYS A 103 20.17 -6.02 1.03
N GLY A 104 20.91 -6.87 1.75
CA GLY A 104 20.59 -8.29 1.84
C GLY A 104 20.61 -8.92 0.45
N ASP A 105 19.64 -9.79 0.16
CA ASP A 105 19.53 -10.50 -1.12
C ASP A 105 18.70 -9.75 -2.18
N ARG A 106 18.75 -8.41 -2.16
CA ARG A 106 17.90 -7.54 -3.00
C ARG A 106 18.72 -6.40 -3.58
N LEU A 107 18.68 -6.27 -4.90
CA LEU A 107 19.29 -5.19 -5.67
C LEU A 107 18.27 -4.08 -5.90
N TYR A 108 18.68 -2.84 -5.72
CA TYR A 108 17.82 -1.65 -5.81
C TYR A 108 18.43 -0.59 -6.69
N LEU A 109 17.59 0.22 -7.33
CA LEU A 109 17.99 1.59 -7.69
C LEU A 109 18.13 2.38 -6.38
N ASN A 110 19.20 3.17 -6.24
CA ASN A 110 19.48 3.91 -5.00
C ASN A 110 18.28 4.76 -4.55
N ARG A 111 17.60 5.43 -5.49
CA ARG A 111 16.36 6.17 -5.22
C ARG A 111 15.28 5.31 -4.53
N MET A 112 15.07 4.08 -4.98
CA MET A 112 14.05 3.20 -4.41
C MET A 112 14.46 2.68 -3.03
N TRP A 113 15.73 2.33 -2.85
CA TRP A 113 16.27 1.95 -1.55
C TRP A 113 16.14 3.08 -0.51
N CYS A 114 16.51 4.31 -0.87
CA CYS A 114 16.34 5.48 -0.03
C CYS A 114 14.86 5.68 0.35
N ASN A 115 13.96 5.64 -0.62
CA ASN A 115 12.53 5.80 -0.36
C ASN A 115 12.00 4.69 0.57
N GLU A 116 12.38 3.42 0.35
CA GLU A 116 11.96 2.29 1.19
C GLU A 116 12.44 2.47 2.63
N ARG A 117 13.70 2.91 2.84
CA ARG A 117 14.23 3.21 4.17
C ARG A 117 13.49 4.33 4.86
N THR A 118 13.17 5.42 4.16
CA THR A 118 12.37 6.52 4.71
C THR A 118 11.01 6.01 5.20
N VAL A 119 10.32 5.18 4.41
CA VAL A 119 9.03 4.61 4.80
C VAL A 119 9.17 3.63 5.97
N ALA A 120 10.17 2.75 5.96
CA ALA A 120 10.40 1.79 7.04
C ALA A 120 10.69 2.49 8.38
N ARG A 121 11.55 3.52 8.38
CA ARG A 121 11.85 4.33 9.56
C ARG A 121 10.62 5.06 10.09
N PHE A 122 9.79 5.59 9.19
CA PHE A 122 8.57 6.30 9.56
C PHE A 122 7.61 5.43 10.38
N PHE A 123 7.38 4.17 9.98
CA PHE A 123 6.49 3.27 10.72
C PHE A 123 7.10 2.64 11.97
N ASN A 124 8.44 2.49 12.02
CA ASN A 124 9.12 1.78 13.11
C ASN A 124 9.67 2.71 14.20
N GLU A 125 10.38 3.77 13.79
CA GLU A 125 11.18 4.62 14.69
C GLU A 125 10.46 5.94 15.02
N VAL A 126 9.82 6.55 14.02
CA VAL A 126 9.18 7.87 14.15
C VAL A 126 7.82 7.78 14.85
N ASN A 127 7.17 6.63 14.74
CA ASN A 127 5.87 6.37 15.33
C ASN A 127 5.98 6.11 16.84
N HIS A 128 5.38 7.00 17.63
CA HIS A 128 5.34 6.88 19.09
C HIS A 128 3.89 6.85 19.60
N ALA A 129 3.74 6.33 20.81
CA ALA A 129 2.48 6.46 21.55
C ALA A 129 2.27 7.92 21.95
N ILE A 130 1.04 8.39 21.80
CA ILE A 130 0.64 9.70 22.29
C ILE A 130 -0.03 9.47 23.64
N GLU A 131 0.53 10.09 24.66
CA GLU A 131 -0.07 10.07 25.99
C GLU A 131 -1.39 10.84 25.98
N VAL A 132 -2.43 10.16 26.45
CA VAL A 132 -3.79 10.68 26.55
C VAL A 132 -4.39 10.17 27.84
N ASP A 133 -5.27 10.95 28.45
CA ASP A 133 -6.07 10.48 29.58
C ASP A 133 -7.01 9.36 29.10
N GLU A 134 -6.72 8.11 29.51
CA GLU A 134 -7.50 6.93 29.12
C GLU A 134 -8.96 7.03 29.58
N ALA A 135 -9.24 7.66 30.72
CA ALA A 135 -10.60 7.79 31.24
C ALA A 135 -11.41 8.78 30.42
N LEU A 136 -10.84 9.95 30.10
CA LEU A 136 -11.47 10.93 29.22
C LEU A 136 -11.65 10.37 27.80
N LEU A 137 -10.65 9.68 27.28
CA LEU A 137 -10.72 9.05 25.96
C LEU A 137 -11.80 7.96 25.91
N ALA A 138 -11.88 7.08 26.91
CA ALA A 138 -12.92 6.05 26.96
C ALA A 138 -14.32 6.67 26.98
N GLN A 139 -14.55 7.69 27.82
CA GLN A 139 -15.84 8.40 27.91
C GLN A 139 -16.23 9.10 26.61
N THR A 140 -15.27 9.75 25.93
CA THR A 140 -15.54 10.39 24.62
C THR A 140 -15.87 9.36 23.55
N LEU A 141 -15.17 8.23 23.52
CA LEU A 141 -15.46 7.12 22.62
C LEU A 141 -16.84 6.48 22.90
N ASP A 142 -17.23 6.32 24.16
CA ASP A 142 -18.56 5.80 24.56
C ASP A 142 -19.70 6.70 24.10
N LYS A 143 -19.50 8.02 24.08
CA LYS A 143 -20.49 8.98 23.57
C LYS A 143 -20.64 8.92 22.05
N LEU A 144 -19.56 8.61 21.33
CA LEU A 144 -19.52 8.64 19.86
C LEU A 144 -19.86 7.28 19.22
N PHE A 145 -19.58 6.19 19.91
CA PHE A 145 -19.86 4.83 19.47
C PHE A 145 -20.91 4.22 20.39
N PRO A 146 -22.05 3.74 19.87
CA PRO A 146 -23.06 3.13 20.71
C PRO A 146 -22.46 1.94 21.46
N VAL A 147 -22.84 1.81 22.74
CA VAL A 147 -22.44 0.71 23.59
C VAL A 147 -23.05 -0.58 23.02
N SER A 148 -22.20 -1.57 22.75
CA SER A 148 -22.60 -2.89 22.29
C SER A 148 -21.79 -3.96 23.01
N ASP A 149 -22.41 -5.10 23.29
CA ASP A 149 -21.72 -6.26 23.87
C ASP A 149 -20.70 -6.88 22.89
N GLU A 150 -20.91 -6.69 21.59
CA GLU A 150 -19.96 -7.07 20.55
C GLU A 150 -18.81 -6.08 20.42
N ILE A 151 -17.62 -6.59 20.09
CA ILE A 151 -16.45 -5.77 19.77
C ILE A 151 -16.74 -4.84 18.58
N ASN A 152 -16.62 -3.54 18.80
CA ASN A 152 -16.78 -2.53 17.76
C ASN A 152 -15.41 -2.15 17.17
N TRP A 153 -15.06 -2.77 16.05
CA TRP A 153 -13.79 -2.49 15.35
C TRP A 153 -13.62 -1.03 14.91
N GLN A 154 -14.70 -0.27 14.70
CA GLN A 154 -14.60 1.17 14.42
C GLN A 154 -14.19 1.95 15.66
N LYS A 155 -14.68 1.56 16.85
CA LYS A 155 -14.26 2.14 18.13
C LYS A 155 -12.81 1.80 18.43
N VAL A 156 -12.38 0.56 18.18
CA VAL A 156 -10.98 0.14 18.28
C VAL A 156 -10.10 0.96 17.34
N ALA A 157 -10.50 1.13 16.07
CA ALA A 157 -9.75 1.93 15.11
C ALA A 157 -9.59 3.40 15.55
N ALA A 158 -10.65 3.98 16.11
CA ALA A 158 -10.59 5.33 16.68
C ALA A 158 -9.61 5.41 17.86
N ALA A 159 -9.68 4.46 18.80
CA ALA A 159 -8.75 4.40 19.93
C ALA A 159 -7.29 4.22 19.49
N VAL A 160 -7.03 3.36 18.49
CA VAL A 160 -5.70 3.15 17.93
C VAL A 160 -5.13 4.46 17.38
N ALA A 161 -5.90 5.15 16.55
CA ALA A 161 -5.46 6.35 15.86
C ALA A 161 -5.41 7.61 16.76
N LEU A 162 -6.10 7.61 17.90
CA LEU A 162 -6.00 8.68 18.92
C LEU A 162 -4.79 8.52 19.84
N THR A 163 -4.30 7.29 20.01
CA THR A 163 -3.17 6.94 20.91
C THR A 163 -1.85 6.71 20.18
N ARG A 164 -1.82 6.83 18.84
CA ARG A 164 -0.62 6.69 18.02
C ARG A 164 -0.44 7.90 17.13
N ARG A 165 0.81 8.32 16.93
CA ARG A 165 1.11 9.39 15.98
C ARG A 165 0.79 9.00 14.54
N ILE A 166 1.16 7.79 14.15
CA ILE A 166 0.93 7.26 12.81
C ILE A 166 0.02 6.05 12.95
N SER A 167 -1.06 6.02 12.16
CA SER A 167 -2.00 4.90 12.17
C SER A 167 -2.52 4.57 10.78
N VAL A 168 -2.86 3.30 10.56
CA VAL A 168 -3.48 2.83 9.32
C VAL A 168 -4.77 2.11 9.66
N ILE A 169 -5.87 2.58 9.07
CA ILE A 169 -7.19 1.96 9.18
C ILE A 169 -7.51 1.32 7.83
N SER A 170 -7.43 0.00 7.80
CA SER A 170 -7.75 -0.79 6.61
C SER A 170 -9.18 -1.33 6.70
N GLY A 171 -9.86 -1.47 5.58
CA GLY A 171 -11.11 -2.22 5.51
C GLY A 171 -11.73 -2.17 4.13
N GLY A 172 -12.56 -3.16 3.82
CA GLY A 172 -13.24 -3.25 2.52
C GLY A 172 -14.23 -2.11 2.24
N PRO A 173 -14.85 -2.09 1.06
CA PRO A 173 -15.95 -1.17 0.76
C PRO A 173 -17.13 -1.38 1.71
N GLY A 174 -17.66 -0.31 2.28
CA GLY A 174 -18.85 -0.38 3.15
C GLY A 174 -18.60 -0.78 4.60
N THR A 175 -17.34 -0.88 5.05
CA THR A 175 -16.97 -1.11 6.46
C THR A 175 -17.09 0.13 7.35
N GLY A 176 -17.47 1.28 6.77
CA GLY A 176 -17.65 2.53 7.49
C GLY A 176 -16.36 3.27 7.85
N LYS A 177 -15.28 3.11 7.05
CA LYS A 177 -14.01 3.86 7.21
C LYS A 177 -14.25 5.36 7.38
N THR A 178 -15.01 5.99 6.48
CA THR A 178 -15.29 7.43 6.54
C THR A 178 -16.08 7.85 7.77
N THR A 179 -17.06 7.05 8.19
CA THR A 179 -17.83 7.31 9.42
C THR A 179 -16.95 7.16 10.67
N THR A 180 -16.05 6.18 10.66
CA THR A 180 -15.07 5.96 11.73
C THR A 180 -14.16 7.18 11.87
N VAL A 181 -13.68 7.71 10.74
CA VAL A 181 -12.82 8.90 10.69
C VAL A 181 -13.56 10.15 11.15
N ALA A 182 -14.83 10.32 10.76
CA ALA A 182 -15.65 11.44 11.23
C ALA A 182 -15.76 11.44 12.77
N LYS A 183 -16.02 10.27 13.38
CA LYS A 183 -16.07 10.11 14.83
C LYS A 183 -14.71 10.30 15.48
N LEU A 184 -13.63 9.81 14.87
CA LEU A 184 -12.28 10.04 15.35
C LEU A 184 -11.94 11.54 15.38
N LEU A 185 -12.25 12.28 14.30
CA LEU A 185 -11.96 13.71 14.23
C LEU A 185 -12.81 14.48 15.24
N ALA A 186 -14.06 14.06 15.45
CA ALA A 186 -14.92 14.59 16.49
C ALA A 186 -14.32 14.38 17.90
N ALA A 187 -13.84 13.18 18.21
CA ALA A 187 -13.16 12.88 19.48
C ALA A 187 -11.91 13.75 19.66
N LEU A 188 -11.08 13.85 18.62
CA LEU A 188 -9.85 14.65 18.63
C LEU A 188 -10.14 16.13 18.94
N ILE A 189 -11.19 16.69 18.34
CA ILE A 189 -11.60 18.08 18.58
C ILE A 189 -12.24 18.28 19.96
N GLN A 190 -12.97 17.28 20.46
CA GLN A 190 -13.55 17.33 21.81
C GLN A 190 -12.49 17.23 22.90
N MET A 191 -11.37 16.54 22.64
CA MET A 191 -10.26 16.40 23.58
C MET A 191 -9.23 17.55 23.50
N ALA A 192 -9.21 18.29 22.39
CA ALA A 192 -8.35 19.45 22.22
C ALA A 192 -8.99 20.69 22.88
N ASP A 193 -8.78 20.85 24.19
CA ASP A 193 -9.26 21.99 24.97
C ASP A 193 -8.52 23.27 24.58
N GLY A 194 -9.07 24.03 23.64
CA GLY A 194 -8.61 25.38 23.27
C GLY A 194 -7.41 25.44 22.33
N GLU A 195 -6.69 24.35 22.10
CA GLU A 195 -5.60 24.30 21.13
C GLU A 195 -6.09 24.35 19.68
N ARG A 196 -5.39 25.13 18.85
CA ARG A 196 -5.65 25.18 17.40
C ARG A 196 -5.16 23.89 16.74
N CYS A 197 -6.05 22.90 16.64
CA CYS A 197 -5.80 21.69 15.86
C CYS A 197 -6.13 21.91 14.37
N ARG A 198 -5.09 22.02 13.52
CA ARG A 198 -5.21 22.17 12.06
C ARG A 198 -5.26 20.80 11.41
N ILE A 199 -6.45 20.41 11.00
CA ILE A 199 -6.70 19.15 10.28
C ILE A 199 -6.62 19.40 8.78
N ARG A 200 -5.93 18.52 8.05
CA ARG A 200 -5.93 18.47 6.58
C ARG A 200 -6.39 17.11 6.09
N LEU A 201 -7.16 17.11 5.01
CA LEU A 201 -7.66 15.92 4.34
C LEU A 201 -7.01 15.84 2.97
N ALA A 202 -6.51 14.66 2.62
CA ALA A 202 -5.91 14.42 1.33
C ALA A 202 -6.28 13.05 0.74
N ALA A 203 -6.17 12.95 -0.57
CA ALA A 203 -6.27 11.70 -1.30
C ALA A 203 -5.33 11.73 -2.52
N PRO A 204 -4.92 10.59 -3.08
CA PRO A 204 -4.00 10.57 -4.21
C PRO A 204 -4.65 11.11 -5.51
N THR A 205 -5.97 11.00 -5.65
CA THR A 205 -6.70 11.46 -6.86
C THR A 205 -7.79 12.50 -6.52
N GLY A 206 -8.10 13.39 -7.47
CA GLY A 206 -9.12 14.42 -7.27
C GLY A 206 -10.52 13.85 -7.05
N LYS A 207 -10.83 12.71 -7.68
CA LYS A 207 -12.11 12.01 -7.49
C LYS A 207 -12.25 11.44 -6.07
N ALA A 208 -11.17 10.89 -5.52
CA ALA A 208 -11.15 10.40 -4.15
C ALA A 208 -11.28 11.57 -3.16
N ALA A 209 -10.56 12.68 -3.38
CA ALA A 209 -10.66 13.88 -2.56
C ALA A 209 -12.09 14.44 -2.52
N ALA A 210 -12.76 14.58 -3.67
CA ALA A 210 -14.14 15.06 -3.73
C ALA A 210 -15.13 14.15 -2.97
N ARG A 211 -14.95 12.83 -3.06
CA ARG A 211 -15.77 11.85 -2.33
C ARG A 211 -15.52 11.91 -0.82
N LEU A 212 -14.27 12.11 -0.41
CA LEU A 212 -13.89 12.28 0.99
C LEU A 212 -14.58 13.51 1.57
N THR A 213 -14.51 14.66 0.88
CA THR A 213 -15.23 15.89 1.25
C THR A 213 -16.74 15.63 1.44
N GLU A 214 -17.40 15.05 0.44
CA GLU A 214 -18.86 14.84 0.49
C GLU A 214 -19.25 13.90 1.65
N SER A 215 -18.54 12.77 1.78
CA SER A 215 -18.88 11.71 2.72
C SER A 215 -18.58 12.11 4.16
N LEU A 216 -17.43 12.76 4.39
CA LEU A 216 -17.05 13.26 5.71
C LEU A 216 -17.99 14.41 6.13
N GLY A 217 -18.28 15.34 5.21
CA GLY A 217 -19.22 16.44 5.49
C GLY A 217 -20.61 15.96 5.89
N LYS A 218 -21.15 14.91 5.23
CA LYS A 218 -22.43 14.30 5.63
C LYS A 218 -22.35 13.63 7.00
N ALA A 219 -21.29 12.87 7.26
CA ALA A 219 -21.12 12.16 8.53
C ALA A 219 -20.96 13.12 9.72
N LEU A 220 -20.20 14.20 9.54
CA LEU A 220 -19.95 15.19 10.59
C LEU A 220 -21.20 15.98 10.98
N ARG A 221 -22.09 16.27 10.03
CA ARG A 221 -23.37 16.94 10.30
C ARG A 221 -24.29 16.15 11.23
N GLN A 222 -24.12 14.83 11.30
CA GLN A 222 -24.90 13.94 12.15
C GLN A 222 -24.31 13.79 13.57
N LEU A 223 -23.09 14.27 13.80
CA LEU A 223 -22.41 14.12 15.08
C LEU A 223 -22.78 15.27 16.04
N PRO A 224 -22.81 15.00 17.37
CA PRO A 224 -23.12 16.00 18.39
C PRO A 224 -21.94 16.94 18.61
N LEU A 225 -21.67 17.81 17.64
CA LEU A 225 -20.63 18.84 17.70
C LEU A 225 -21.26 20.23 17.77
N THR A 226 -20.66 21.09 18.60
CA THR A 226 -20.97 22.52 18.62
C THR A 226 -20.50 23.20 17.33
N ASP A 227 -21.04 24.38 17.02
CA ASP A 227 -20.69 25.07 15.77
C ASP A 227 -19.24 25.55 15.74
N GLU A 228 -18.64 25.86 16.89
CA GLU A 228 -17.21 26.16 16.99
C GLU A 228 -16.35 24.93 16.66
N GLN A 229 -16.74 23.75 17.14
CA GLN A 229 -16.04 22.49 16.85
C GLN A 229 -16.15 22.13 15.38
N LYS A 230 -17.32 22.34 14.75
CA LYS A 230 -17.50 22.10 13.30
C LYS A 230 -16.57 22.96 12.45
N LYS A 231 -16.37 24.24 12.82
CA LYS A 231 -15.44 25.15 12.11
C LYS A 231 -13.97 24.71 12.15
N ARG A 232 -13.59 23.85 13.11
CA ARG A 232 -12.22 23.31 13.20
C ARG A 232 -11.97 22.16 12.22
N ILE A 233 -13.02 21.58 11.64
CA ILE A 233 -12.89 20.51 10.65
C ILE A 233 -12.83 21.12 9.25
N PRO A 234 -11.84 20.76 8.42
CA PRO A 234 -11.78 21.24 7.04
C PRO A 234 -12.99 20.77 6.23
N GLU A 235 -13.55 21.70 5.46
CA GLU A 235 -14.62 21.41 4.50
C GLU A 235 -14.11 20.69 3.26
N ASP A 236 -12.86 20.95 2.87
CA ASP A 236 -12.28 20.46 1.62
C ASP A 236 -11.08 19.52 1.83
N ALA A 237 -11.08 18.43 1.04
CA ALA A 237 -9.91 17.60 0.82
C ALA A 237 -9.19 18.01 -0.47
N SER A 238 -7.87 17.91 -0.47
CA SER A 238 -7.04 18.17 -1.65
C SER A 238 -6.36 16.91 -2.18
N THR A 239 -5.83 16.96 -3.39
CA THR A 239 -4.93 15.89 -3.84
C THR A 239 -3.60 15.96 -3.10
N LEU A 240 -2.90 14.83 -2.94
CA LEU A 240 -1.56 14.80 -2.34
C LEU A 240 -0.58 15.75 -3.07
N HIS A 241 -0.63 15.78 -4.40
CA HIS A 241 0.16 16.69 -5.21
C HIS A 241 -0.13 18.16 -4.90
N ARG A 242 -1.41 18.53 -4.72
CA ARG A 242 -1.80 19.90 -4.35
C ARG A 242 -1.39 20.23 -2.91
N LEU A 243 -1.52 19.28 -1.99
CA LEU A 243 -1.10 19.44 -0.59
C LEU A 243 0.41 19.71 -0.50
N LEU A 244 1.22 18.94 -1.22
CA LEU A 244 2.68 19.07 -1.25
C LEU A 244 3.17 20.24 -2.11
N GLY A 245 2.27 20.89 -2.84
CA GLY A 245 2.58 22.02 -3.71
C GLY A 245 3.46 21.62 -4.90
N ALA A 246 3.05 20.59 -5.65
CA ALA A 246 3.71 20.19 -6.89
C ALA A 246 3.70 21.34 -7.91
N GLN A 247 4.89 21.67 -8.43
CA GLN A 247 5.06 22.77 -9.38
C GLN A 247 4.92 22.26 -10.83
N PRO A 248 4.10 22.89 -11.68
CA PRO A 248 4.00 22.52 -13.09
C PRO A 248 5.37 22.56 -13.78
N GLY A 249 5.70 21.52 -14.55
CA GLY A 249 6.97 21.44 -15.27
C GLY A 249 8.20 21.12 -14.42
N SER A 250 8.03 20.83 -13.12
CA SER A 250 9.13 20.43 -12.23
C SER A 250 8.78 19.20 -11.40
N GLN A 251 9.81 18.45 -11.01
CA GLN A 251 9.70 17.38 -10.02
C GLN A 251 9.80 17.90 -8.58
N ARG A 252 10.01 19.21 -8.40
CA ARG A 252 10.10 19.86 -7.09
C ARG A 252 8.74 20.01 -6.45
N LEU A 253 8.71 19.75 -5.15
CA LEU A 253 7.59 19.99 -4.27
C LEU A 253 7.90 21.20 -3.41
N ARG A 254 6.90 22.03 -3.15
CA ARG A 254 7.03 23.16 -2.23
C ARG A 254 7.31 22.71 -0.81
N HIS A 255 6.67 21.63 -0.38
CA HIS A 255 6.81 21.07 0.96
C HIS A 255 7.73 19.86 0.94
N HIS A 256 8.68 19.85 1.88
CA HIS A 256 9.76 18.88 2.05
C HIS A 256 10.37 19.07 3.45
N ALA A 257 11.42 18.34 3.82
CA ALA A 257 12.01 18.41 5.17
C ALA A 257 12.40 19.83 5.62
N GLY A 258 12.98 20.63 4.72
CA GLY A 258 13.29 22.05 4.99
C GLY A 258 12.11 23.03 4.97
N ASN A 259 10.90 22.60 4.58
CA ASN A 259 9.69 23.41 4.58
C ASN A 259 8.46 22.51 4.86
N PRO A 260 8.27 22.08 6.12
CA PRO A 260 7.21 21.14 6.47
C PRO A 260 5.80 21.67 6.20
N LEU A 261 4.82 20.77 6.19
CA LEU A 261 3.40 21.10 6.11
C LEU A 261 2.93 21.78 7.40
N HIS A 262 2.06 22.79 7.26
CA HIS A 262 1.46 23.49 8.40
C HIS A 262 0.16 22.80 8.83
N LEU A 263 0.28 21.66 9.49
CA LEU A 263 -0.83 20.86 9.98
C LEU A 263 -0.45 20.12 11.26
N ASP A 264 -1.46 19.78 12.06
CA ASP A 264 -1.31 18.99 13.28
C ASP A 264 -1.88 17.57 13.10
N VAL A 265 -2.84 17.41 12.18
CA VAL A 265 -3.43 16.13 11.80
C VAL A 265 -3.61 16.05 10.29
N LEU A 266 -3.11 14.97 9.68
CA LEU A 266 -3.31 14.64 8.27
C LEU A 266 -4.11 13.34 8.15
N VAL A 267 -5.23 13.39 7.43
CA VAL A 267 -5.97 12.19 7.03
C VAL A 267 -5.73 11.97 5.54
N VAL A 268 -5.25 10.79 5.17
CA VAL A 268 -5.04 10.40 3.78
C VAL A 268 -5.95 9.24 3.41
N ASP A 269 -6.92 9.48 2.54
CA ASP A 269 -7.83 8.45 2.03
C ASP A 269 -7.30 7.78 0.75
N GLU A 270 -7.76 6.56 0.51
CA GLU A 270 -7.29 5.68 -0.58
C GLU A 270 -5.76 5.51 -0.59
N ALA A 271 -5.18 5.28 0.59
CA ALA A 271 -3.74 5.10 0.78
C ALA A 271 -3.16 3.90 0.01
N SER A 272 -3.99 2.93 -0.35
CA SER A 272 -3.65 1.79 -1.24
C SER A 272 -3.16 2.22 -2.62
N MET A 273 -3.52 3.44 -3.08
CA MET A 273 -3.07 3.97 -4.37
C MET A 273 -1.77 4.79 -4.30
N ILE A 274 -1.23 5.05 -3.10
CA ILE A 274 -0.01 5.87 -2.95
C ILE A 274 1.20 5.03 -3.39
N ASP A 275 2.08 5.54 -4.23
CA ASP A 275 3.32 4.85 -4.59
C ASP A 275 4.45 5.13 -3.58
N LEU A 276 5.54 4.35 -3.67
CA LEU A 276 6.67 4.50 -2.76
C LEU A 276 7.32 5.91 -2.86
N PRO A 277 7.58 6.49 -4.05
CA PRO A 277 8.11 7.84 -4.16
C PRO A 277 7.22 8.92 -3.55
N MET A 278 5.91 8.87 -3.75
CA MET A 278 4.95 9.82 -3.16
C MET A 278 4.89 9.66 -1.65
N MET A 279 4.91 8.43 -1.12
CA MET A 279 4.92 8.18 0.31
C MET A 279 6.17 8.77 0.97
N SER A 280 7.37 8.49 0.43
CA SER A 280 8.62 9.06 0.96
C SER A 280 8.61 10.60 0.96
N ARG A 281 8.17 11.22 -0.14
CA ARG A 281 8.03 12.69 -0.25
C ARG A 281 7.00 13.26 0.71
N LEU A 282 5.90 12.55 0.93
CA LEU A 282 4.89 12.93 1.91
C LEU A 282 5.49 12.91 3.32
N ILE A 283 6.22 11.84 3.66
CA ILE A 283 6.87 11.66 4.96
C ILE A 283 7.86 12.80 5.22
N ASP A 284 8.72 13.11 4.25
CA ASP A 284 9.70 14.19 4.38
C ASP A 284 9.02 15.56 4.60
N ALA A 285 7.79 15.74 4.14
CA ALA A 285 7.04 16.99 4.30
C ALA A 285 6.26 17.07 5.62
N LEU A 286 6.20 16.03 6.44
CA LEU A 286 5.47 16.04 7.70
C LEU A 286 6.29 16.68 8.82
N PRO A 287 5.70 17.55 9.65
CA PRO A 287 6.37 18.01 10.86
C PRO A 287 6.35 16.94 11.96
N ASP A 288 7.28 17.04 12.91
CA ASP A 288 7.46 16.04 13.98
C ASP A 288 6.27 15.89 14.94
N HIS A 289 5.45 16.94 15.08
CA HIS A 289 4.25 16.90 15.90
C HIS A 289 3.01 16.40 15.14
N ALA A 290 3.07 16.25 13.81
CA ALA A 290 1.89 15.88 13.03
C ALA A 290 1.49 14.43 13.29
N ARG A 291 0.20 14.24 13.53
CA ARG A 291 -0.48 12.94 13.48
C ARG A 291 -0.90 12.61 12.05
N VAL A 292 -0.76 11.36 11.65
CA VAL A 292 -1.14 10.89 10.31
C VAL A 292 -2.00 9.64 10.39
N ILE A 293 -3.12 9.68 9.67
CA ILE A 293 -4.10 8.59 9.61
C ILE A 293 -4.28 8.20 8.15
N PHE A 294 -3.82 7.00 7.80
CA PHE A 294 -4.02 6.43 6.48
C PHE A 294 -5.28 5.58 6.45
N LEU A 295 -6.10 5.76 5.41
CA LEU A 295 -7.30 4.97 5.16
C LEU A 295 -7.14 4.23 3.85
N GLY A 296 -7.47 2.96 3.83
CA GLY A 296 -7.37 2.18 2.61
C GLY A 296 -8.07 0.84 2.70
N ASP A 297 -7.95 0.08 1.62
CA ASP A 297 -8.35 -1.32 1.57
C ASP A 297 -7.12 -2.15 1.21
N ARG A 298 -6.76 -3.09 2.09
CA ARG A 298 -5.62 -4.00 1.87
C ARG A 298 -5.82 -4.87 0.63
N ASP A 299 -7.06 -5.26 0.36
CA ASP A 299 -7.39 -6.26 -0.66
C ASP A 299 -7.76 -5.59 -2.01
N GLN A 300 -7.67 -4.26 -2.10
CA GLN A 300 -7.86 -3.51 -3.34
C GLN A 300 -6.64 -3.68 -4.24
N LEU A 301 -6.88 -3.71 -5.56
CA LEU A 301 -5.80 -3.67 -6.55
C LEU A 301 -4.94 -2.43 -6.28
N ALA A 302 -3.67 -2.66 -5.96
CA ALA A 302 -2.69 -1.60 -5.86
C ALA A 302 -2.56 -0.86 -7.21
N SER A 303 -2.12 0.40 -7.18
CA SER A 303 -1.79 1.10 -8.44
C SER A 303 -0.66 0.35 -9.17
N VAL A 304 -0.57 0.53 -10.48
CA VAL A 304 0.45 -0.07 -11.36
C VAL A 304 1.88 0.24 -10.88
N GLU A 305 2.06 1.36 -10.16
CA GLU A 305 3.29 1.77 -9.45
C GLU A 305 3.05 1.91 -7.92
N GLY A 306 1.83 1.64 -7.47
CA GLY A 306 1.35 1.90 -6.12
C GLY A 306 1.74 0.85 -5.13
N TRP A 307 1.97 1.29 -3.90
CA TRP A 307 2.03 0.54 -2.65
C TRP A 307 1.87 -1.00 -2.75
N GLY A 308 2.87 -1.68 -3.32
CA GLY A 308 3.19 -3.07 -2.95
C GLY A 308 3.50 -3.18 -1.45
N CYS A 309 3.77 -2.04 -0.80
CA CYS A 309 3.94 -1.89 0.63
C CYS A 309 2.63 -1.98 1.44
N ALA A 310 1.45 -1.57 0.93
CA ALA A 310 0.18 -1.66 1.72
C ALA A 310 -0.12 -3.09 2.12
N GLY A 311 -0.01 -3.99 1.13
CA GLY A 311 -0.21 -5.42 1.31
C GLY A 311 0.76 -6.00 2.32
N ARG A 312 2.04 -5.59 2.29
CA ARG A 312 3.08 -6.06 3.23
C ARG A 312 2.90 -5.50 4.64
N TYR A 313 2.59 -4.22 4.80
CA TYR A 313 2.33 -3.64 6.12
C TYR A 313 1.06 -4.22 6.75
N CYS A 314 -0.04 -4.27 5.98
CA CYS A 314 -1.28 -4.87 6.45
C CYS A 314 -1.25 -6.42 6.50
N ALA A 315 -0.17 -7.08 6.05
CA ALA A 315 0.05 -8.49 6.32
C ALA A 315 0.36 -8.72 7.81
N TYR A 316 1.10 -7.81 8.45
CA TYR A 316 1.33 -7.83 9.90
C TYR A 316 0.06 -7.60 10.71
N ALA A 317 -1.00 -7.01 10.11
CA ALA A 317 -2.30 -6.91 10.78
C ALA A 317 -2.91 -8.29 11.10
N ASN A 318 -2.57 -9.34 10.33
CA ASN A 318 -3.02 -10.71 10.63
C ASN A 318 -2.35 -11.28 11.88
N ALA A 319 -1.17 -10.76 12.26
CA ALA A 319 -0.50 -11.15 13.50
C ALA A 319 -1.19 -10.56 14.74
N GLY A 320 -2.17 -9.65 14.59
CA GLY A 320 -2.90 -9.01 15.69
C GLY A 320 -2.05 -8.01 16.50
N PHE A 321 -2.68 -7.39 17.50
CA PHE A 321 -2.01 -6.46 18.43
C PHE A 321 -1.06 -7.19 19.38
N THR A 322 -0.09 -6.48 19.95
CA THR A 322 0.67 -7.01 21.09
C THR A 322 -0.24 -7.19 22.31
N ALA A 323 0.13 -8.05 23.25
CA ALA A 323 -0.69 -8.36 24.43
C ALA A 323 -0.95 -7.11 25.30
N GLU A 324 0.08 -6.29 25.53
CA GLU A 324 -0.04 -5.03 26.26
C GLU A 324 -1.00 -4.07 25.56
N ARG A 325 -0.85 -3.92 24.24
CA ARG A 325 -1.70 -3.05 23.44
C ARG A 325 -3.15 -3.52 23.41
N ALA A 326 -3.39 -4.82 23.26
CA ALA A 326 -4.73 -5.39 23.31
C ALA A 326 -5.39 -5.14 24.67
N GLY A 327 -4.64 -5.27 25.77
CA GLY A 327 -5.10 -4.91 27.11
C GLY A 327 -5.45 -3.43 27.23
N GLN A 328 -4.61 -2.53 26.70
CA GLN A 328 -4.90 -1.10 26.68
C GLN A 328 -6.15 -0.76 25.86
N LEU A 329 -6.24 -1.26 24.63
CA LEU A 329 -7.40 -1.03 23.78
C LEU A 329 -8.68 -1.57 24.44
N SER A 330 -8.59 -2.70 25.14
CA SER A 330 -9.74 -3.25 25.87
C SER A 330 -10.25 -2.32 26.96
N ARG A 331 -9.35 -1.64 27.69
CA ARG A 331 -9.73 -0.62 28.68
C ARG A 331 -10.38 0.60 28.01
N LEU A 332 -9.79 1.08 26.91
CA LEU A 332 -10.29 2.24 26.18
C LEU A 332 -11.64 2.01 25.50
N THR A 333 -11.90 0.78 25.04
CA THR A 333 -13.11 0.45 24.29
C THR A 333 -14.19 -0.18 25.16
N GLY A 334 -13.89 -0.57 26.40
CA GLY A 334 -14.80 -1.28 27.29
C GLY A 334 -15.19 -2.69 26.80
N THR A 335 -14.41 -3.26 25.87
CA THR A 335 -14.67 -4.57 25.25
C THR A 335 -13.37 -5.34 25.12
N HIS A 336 -13.40 -6.67 25.27
CA HIS A 336 -12.19 -7.48 25.15
C HIS A 336 -11.66 -7.49 23.70
N VAL A 337 -10.49 -6.90 23.48
CA VAL A 337 -9.78 -6.89 22.20
C VAL A 337 -8.80 -8.08 22.15
N PRO A 338 -8.85 -8.92 21.11
CA PRO A 338 -7.97 -10.08 21.02
C PRO A 338 -6.49 -9.66 20.85
N ALA A 339 -5.61 -10.33 21.59
CA ALA A 339 -4.17 -10.23 21.43
C ALA A 339 -3.66 -11.22 20.37
N GLY A 340 -2.69 -10.77 19.59
CA GLY A 340 -1.90 -11.59 18.69
C GLY A 340 -0.78 -12.34 19.40
N THR A 341 -0.17 -13.31 18.72
CA THR A 341 1.01 -14.02 19.22
C THR A 341 2.30 -13.27 18.89
N GLY A 342 3.29 -13.33 19.79
CA GLY A 342 4.63 -12.75 19.61
C GLY A 342 4.70 -11.22 19.64
N THR A 343 5.93 -10.69 19.58
CA THR A 343 6.25 -9.26 19.69
C THR A 343 6.92 -8.67 18.45
N GLU A 344 7.05 -9.46 17.38
CA GLU A 344 7.63 -8.99 16.11
C GLU A 344 6.86 -7.79 15.58
N ALA A 345 7.57 -6.77 15.07
CA ALA A 345 7.01 -5.54 14.51
C ALA A 345 5.96 -4.83 15.40
N ALA A 346 6.19 -4.80 16.72
CA ALA A 346 5.25 -4.23 17.71
C ALA A 346 4.75 -2.81 17.35
N SER A 347 5.66 -1.87 17.06
CA SER A 347 5.30 -0.48 16.71
C SER A 347 4.34 -0.38 15.53
N LEU A 348 4.56 -1.22 14.52
CA LEU A 348 3.71 -1.30 13.34
C LEU A 348 2.36 -1.94 13.70
N ARG A 349 2.37 -3.15 14.26
CA ARG A 349 1.14 -3.92 14.59
C ARG A 349 0.19 -3.13 15.48
N ASP A 350 0.74 -2.41 16.46
CA ASP A 350 -0.03 -1.64 17.44
C ASP A 350 -0.66 -0.36 16.90
N SER A 351 -0.37 -0.06 15.63
CA SER A 351 -0.83 1.11 14.89
C SER A 351 -1.68 0.76 13.68
N LEU A 352 -1.86 -0.53 13.38
CA LEU A 352 -2.71 -1.05 12.32
C LEU A 352 -4.06 -1.49 12.89
N CYS A 353 -5.17 -1.08 12.27
CA CYS A 353 -6.49 -1.59 12.60
C CYS A 353 -7.24 -2.02 11.34
N LEU A 354 -7.83 -3.22 11.36
CA LEU A 354 -8.62 -3.77 10.27
C LEU A 354 -10.11 -3.76 10.62
N LEU A 355 -10.92 -3.05 9.84
CA LEU A 355 -12.38 -3.06 9.96
C LEU A 355 -12.95 -4.29 9.25
N GLN A 356 -13.53 -5.19 10.04
CA GLN A 356 -14.01 -6.49 9.55
C GLN A 356 -15.50 -6.50 9.16
N LYS A 357 -16.33 -5.66 9.81
CA LYS A 357 -17.79 -5.66 9.61
C LYS A 357 -18.18 -4.73 8.47
N SER A 358 -18.84 -5.26 7.44
CA SER A 358 -19.48 -4.49 6.37
C SER A 358 -20.92 -4.14 6.77
N TYR A 359 -21.27 -2.86 6.66
CA TYR A 359 -22.62 -2.36 6.91
C TYR A 359 -23.41 -2.10 5.61
N ARG A 360 -22.73 -2.08 4.46
CA ARG A 360 -23.34 -1.83 3.15
C ARG A 360 -23.92 -3.10 2.51
N PHE A 361 -23.29 -4.23 2.78
CA PHE A 361 -23.66 -5.54 2.27
C PHE A 361 -23.72 -6.50 3.45
N GLY A 362 -24.88 -7.11 3.69
CA GLY A 362 -25.04 -8.19 4.66
C GLY A 362 -24.27 -9.44 4.24
N SER A 363 -24.04 -10.36 5.18
CA SER A 363 -23.38 -11.66 4.92
C SER A 363 -24.16 -12.55 3.95
N ASP A 364 -25.44 -12.25 3.75
CA ASP A 364 -26.37 -12.86 2.80
C ASP A 364 -26.31 -12.23 1.40
N SER A 365 -25.69 -11.05 1.25
CA SER A 365 -25.55 -10.39 -0.05
C SER A 365 -24.59 -11.15 -0.97
N GLY A 366 -25.04 -11.43 -2.19
CA GLY A 366 -24.22 -12.13 -3.20
C GLY A 366 -22.91 -11.42 -3.53
N ILE A 367 -22.87 -10.08 -3.46
CA ILE A 367 -21.64 -9.30 -3.71
C ILE A 367 -20.62 -9.53 -2.58
N GLY A 368 -21.08 -9.52 -1.33
CA GLY A 368 -20.23 -9.74 -0.16
C GLY A 368 -19.64 -11.16 -0.13
N GLN A 369 -20.48 -12.17 -0.42
CA GLN A 369 -20.04 -13.57 -0.48
C GLN A 369 -19.01 -13.81 -1.59
N LEU A 370 -19.23 -13.26 -2.79
CA LEU A 370 -18.28 -13.39 -3.89
C LEU A 370 -16.94 -12.69 -3.56
N ALA A 371 -16.98 -11.47 -3.00
CA ALA A 371 -15.77 -10.75 -2.62
C ALA A 371 -14.96 -11.53 -1.57
N ALA A 372 -15.62 -12.05 -0.53
CA ALA A 372 -14.96 -12.86 0.50
C ALA A 372 -14.37 -14.16 -0.07
N ALA A 373 -15.07 -14.81 -1.01
CA ALA A 373 -14.58 -16.02 -1.67
C ALA A 373 -13.35 -15.75 -2.56
N ILE A 374 -13.33 -14.61 -3.27
CA ILE A 374 -12.17 -14.17 -4.06
C ILE A 374 -10.96 -13.95 -3.15
N ASN A 375 -11.13 -13.22 -2.04
CA ASN A 375 -10.02 -12.92 -1.13
C ASN A 375 -9.46 -14.18 -0.45
N ARG A 376 -10.28 -15.21 -0.25
CA ARG A 376 -9.85 -16.52 0.30
C ARG A 376 -9.32 -17.50 -0.75
N GLY A 377 -9.43 -17.17 -2.04
CA GLY A 377 -9.10 -18.10 -3.12
C GLY A 377 -10.02 -19.33 -3.20
N ASP A 378 -11.24 -19.26 -2.65
CA ASP A 378 -12.18 -20.38 -2.61
C ASP A 378 -12.85 -20.59 -3.98
N LYS A 379 -12.22 -21.44 -4.79
CA LYS A 379 -12.70 -21.80 -6.14
C LYS A 379 -14.10 -22.40 -6.12
N THR A 380 -14.48 -23.11 -5.06
CA THR A 380 -15.77 -23.82 -4.97
C THR A 380 -16.91 -22.85 -4.67
N ALA A 381 -16.69 -21.92 -3.74
CA ALA A 381 -17.66 -20.87 -3.44
C ALA A 381 -17.86 -19.94 -4.65
N VAL A 382 -16.78 -19.57 -5.34
CA VAL A 382 -16.85 -18.76 -6.57
C VAL A 382 -17.66 -19.48 -7.65
N LYS A 383 -17.36 -20.76 -7.92
CA LYS A 383 -18.10 -21.56 -8.91
C LYS A 383 -19.58 -21.69 -8.54
N THR A 384 -19.89 -21.98 -7.28
CA THR A 384 -21.26 -22.10 -6.78
C THR A 384 -22.06 -20.81 -6.99
N PHE A 385 -21.43 -19.66 -6.74
CA PHE A 385 -22.03 -18.35 -6.99
C PHE A 385 -22.34 -18.12 -8.48
N PHE A 386 -21.38 -18.40 -9.37
CA PHE A 386 -21.59 -18.28 -10.82
C PHE A 386 -22.66 -19.23 -11.33
N SER A 387 -22.73 -20.46 -10.83
CA SER A 387 -23.78 -21.42 -11.18
C SER A 387 -25.17 -20.91 -10.76
N ARG A 388 -25.31 -20.30 -9.58
CA ARG A 388 -26.57 -19.68 -9.12
C ARG A 388 -26.98 -18.49 -10.00
N ILE A 389 -26.05 -17.63 -10.40
CA ILE A 389 -26.34 -16.52 -11.33
C ILE A 389 -26.77 -17.05 -12.70
N PHE A 390 -26.11 -18.10 -13.21
CA PHE A 390 -26.46 -18.70 -14.49
C PHE A 390 -27.86 -19.32 -14.50
N LEU A 391 -28.29 -19.92 -13.38
CA LEU A 391 -29.66 -20.41 -13.17
C LEU A 391 -30.68 -19.27 -13.16
N ILE A 392 -30.38 -18.14 -12.52
CA ILE A 392 -31.26 -16.96 -12.48
C ILE A 392 -31.32 -16.25 -13.85
N SER A 393 -30.22 -16.25 -14.62
CA SER A 393 -30.15 -15.62 -15.95
C SER A 393 -31.01 -16.29 -17.03
N LYS A 394 -31.53 -17.51 -16.79
CA LYS A 394 -32.54 -18.09 -17.69
C LYS A 394 -33.90 -17.38 -17.62
N ASN A 395 -34.16 -16.55 -16.61
CA ASN A 395 -35.40 -15.78 -16.44
C ASN A 395 -35.23 -14.24 -16.54
N GLY A 396 -34.21 -13.77 -17.27
CA GLY A 396 -34.17 -12.41 -17.79
C GLY A 396 -33.52 -11.35 -16.89
N PHE A 397 -32.20 -11.20 -16.98
CA PHE A 397 -31.48 -9.96 -16.62
C PHE A 397 -30.18 -9.84 -17.43
N TYR A 398 -30.31 -9.59 -18.74
CA TYR A 398 -29.21 -9.66 -19.72
C TYR A 398 -28.16 -8.52 -19.67
N ARG A 399 -28.38 -7.44 -18.88
CA ARG A 399 -27.48 -6.27 -18.87
C ARG A 399 -26.40 -6.30 -17.78
N ALA A 400 -26.71 -6.74 -16.55
CA ALA A 400 -25.74 -6.80 -15.45
C ALA A 400 -24.70 -7.92 -15.64
N ALA A 401 -25.14 -9.08 -16.14
CA ALA A 401 -24.26 -10.22 -16.43
C ALA A 401 -23.19 -9.88 -17.49
N LYS A 402 -23.51 -9.02 -18.47
CA LYS A 402 -22.58 -8.59 -19.52
C LYS A 402 -21.45 -7.70 -18.99
N ILE A 403 -21.73 -6.84 -18.01
CA ILE A 403 -20.74 -5.96 -17.37
C ILE A 403 -19.81 -6.78 -16.46
N ILE A 404 -20.38 -7.72 -15.69
CA ILE A 404 -19.64 -8.64 -14.85
C ILE A 404 -18.74 -9.55 -15.71
N LEU A 405 -19.26 -10.15 -16.79
CA LEU A 405 -18.45 -10.94 -17.73
C LEU A 405 -17.35 -10.12 -18.42
N ARG A 406 -17.57 -8.83 -18.70
CA ARG A 406 -16.52 -7.95 -19.26
C ARG A 406 -15.41 -7.66 -18.25
N CYS A 407 -15.76 -7.45 -16.98
CA CYS A 407 -14.78 -7.27 -15.92
C CYS A 407 -14.00 -8.57 -15.65
N LEU A 408 -14.68 -9.72 -15.61
CA LEU A 408 -14.06 -11.02 -15.44
C LEU A 408 -13.20 -11.46 -16.63
N ARG A 409 -13.57 -11.14 -17.88
CA ARG A 409 -12.66 -11.37 -19.03
C ARG A 409 -11.40 -10.51 -18.98
N LYS A 410 -11.44 -9.35 -18.31
CA LYS A 410 -10.23 -8.56 -18.04
C LYS A 410 -9.39 -9.17 -16.92
N LEU A 411 -10.01 -9.67 -15.85
CA LEU A 411 -9.32 -10.38 -14.75
C LEU A 411 -8.74 -11.74 -15.17
N LEU A 412 -9.47 -12.53 -15.96
CA LEU A 412 -9.03 -13.85 -16.43
C LEU A 412 -7.96 -13.77 -17.54
N ARG A 413 -7.91 -12.68 -18.32
CA ARG A 413 -6.78 -12.44 -19.24
C ARG A 413 -5.45 -12.25 -18.53
N VAL A 414 -5.44 -11.86 -17.25
CA VAL A 414 -4.21 -11.76 -16.45
C VAL A 414 -3.77 -13.16 -15.99
N THR A 415 -4.68 -14.11 -15.82
CA THR A 415 -4.34 -15.50 -15.47
C THR A 415 -4.06 -16.40 -16.69
N ASP A 416 -4.66 -16.11 -17.85
CA ASP A 416 -4.51 -16.95 -19.06
C ASP A 416 -3.21 -16.72 -19.84
N VAL A 417 -2.47 -15.62 -19.56
CA VAL A 417 -1.11 -15.42 -20.11
C VAL A 417 -0.10 -16.39 -19.47
N ILE A 418 -0.42 -16.96 -18.30
CA ILE A 418 0.43 -17.94 -17.61
C ILE A 418 0.24 -19.37 -18.16
N TRP A 419 -0.81 -19.65 -18.93
CA TRP A 419 -1.12 -21.02 -19.37
C TRP A 419 -0.82 -21.35 -20.84
N ILE A 420 -0.43 -20.36 -21.65
CA ILE A 420 -0.19 -20.56 -23.10
C ILE A 420 1.28 -20.96 -23.42
N CYS A 421 2.22 -20.88 -22.48
CA CYS A 421 3.62 -21.29 -22.72
C CYS A 421 3.94 -22.78 -22.44
N CYS A 422 2.99 -23.63 -22.01
CA CYS A 422 3.30 -25.01 -21.58
C CYS A 422 2.80 -26.14 -22.50
N LYS A 423 2.52 -25.88 -23.79
CA LYS A 423 2.23 -26.95 -24.77
C LYS A 423 2.85 -26.68 -26.14
N ARG A 424 4.15 -26.96 -26.28
CA ARG A 424 4.79 -27.37 -27.54
C ARG A 424 6.00 -28.25 -27.25
N VAL A 425 5.76 -29.54 -27.02
CA VAL A 425 6.73 -30.60 -27.31
C VAL A 425 6.08 -31.49 -28.38
N PRO A 426 6.71 -31.69 -29.54
CA PRO A 426 6.16 -32.48 -30.64
C PRO A 426 6.46 -33.97 -30.43
N SER A 427 5.44 -34.80 -30.27
CA SER A 427 5.55 -36.24 -30.47
C SER A 427 5.27 -36.54 -31.96
N ARG A 428 6.33 -36.72 -32.75
CA ARG A 428 6.27 -37.44 -34.02
C ARG A 428 6.45 -38.94 -33.74
N ILE A 429 5.52 -39.73 -34.30
CA ILE A 429 5.82 -41.03 -34.89
C ILE A 429 6.47 -40.75 -36.25
#